data_AF-A0A7S2BP05-F1
#
_entry.id   AF-A0A7S2BP05-F1
#
_cell.length_a   1.000
_cell.length_b   1.000
_cell.length_c   1.000
_cell.angle_alpha   90.00
_cell.angle_beta   90.00
_cell.angle_gamma   90.00
#
_symmetry.space_group_name_H-M   'P 1'
#
loop_
_entity.id
_entity.type
_entity.pdbx_description
1 polymer ?
#
loop_
_entity_poly.entity_id
_entity_poly.type
_entity_poly.pdbx_seq_one_letter_code
_entity_poly.pdbx_strand_id
1 'polypeptide(L)'
;FHGRMWTFMSFSSPHLGYLYSPTPMFKAGLWVAKKLKKSRCLEQLSMTDAPDPGSGFLSRLAELPGLEHFQHIILASSHQDNYAPFESARIEMPRVAEADPKLGPCYAKMLRNLLGPLKAERVIRMDVDFHIPETNIDAVIGRTAHIQFIESQALMKMIVQTHGFLFE
;
A
#
# COMPACT_ATOMS: atom_id res chain seq x y z
N PHE A 1 3.05 -23.01 -7.05
CA PHE A 1 3.54 -22.74 -5.69
C PHE A 1 2.42 -22.46 -4.68
N HIS A 2 1.14 -22.70 -5.00
CA HIS A 2 0.01 -22.43 -4.09
C HIS A 2 0.17 -23.12 -2.73
N GLY A 3 -0.01 -22.35 -1.65
CA GLY A 3 0.05 -22.85 -0.27
C GLY A 3 1.44 -23.26 0.22
N ARG A 4 2.51 -22.97 -0.55
CA ARG A 4 3.90 -23.26 -0.14
C ARG A 4 4.52 -22.16 0.71
N MET A 5 3.91 -20.98 0.74
CA MET A 5 4.34 -19.86 1.57
C MET A 5 3.31 -19.65 2.69
N TRP A 6 3.79 -19.29 3.88
CA TRP A 6 2.93 -19.16 5.06
C TRP A 6 2.33 -17.77 5.16
N THR A 7 3.12 -16.78 5.58
CA THR A 7 2.68 -15.40 5.79
C THR A 7 3.33 -14.45 4.80
N PHE A 8 2.52 -13.62 4.14
CA PHE A 8 2.95 -12.37 3.52
C PHE A 8 2.56 -11.22 4.44
N MET A 9 3.53 -10.38 4.82
CA MET A 9 3.26 -9.17 5.58
C MET A 9 3.85 -7.98 4.84
N SER A 10 3.04 -6.94 4.66
CA SER A 10 3.48 -5.67 4.07
C SER A 10 3.27 -4.53 5.05
N PHE A 11 4.20 -3.57 5.03
CA PHE A 11 4.18 -2.39 5.87
C PHE A 11 4.01 -1.17 4.98
N SER A 12 2.84 -0.53 5.09
CA SER A 12 2.47 0.70 4.38
C SER A 12 2.89 0.73 2.90
N SER A 13 2.69 -0.41 2.21
CA SER A 13 3.15 -0.60 0.84
C SER A 13 2.02 -0.30 -0.14
N PRO A 14 2.14 0.68 -1.05
CA PRO A 14 1.04 1.14 -1.91
C PRO A 14 0.75 0.13 -3.04
N HIS A 15 0.08 -0.98 -2.72
CA HIS A 15 -0.20 -2.09 -3.63
C HIS A 15 -1.02 -1.69 -4.87
N LEU A 16 -1.86 -0.66 -4.73
CA LEU A 16 -2.68 -0.09 -5.80
C LEU A 16 -2.13 1.27 -6.30
N GLY A 17 -0.86 1.56 -5.99
CA GLY A 17 -0.16 2.78 -6.40
C GLY A 17 -0.64 4.05 -5.68
N TYR A 18 -0.35 5.19 -6.31
CA TYR A 18 -0.55 6.55 -5.82
C TYR A 18 -1.70 7.30 -6.52
N LEU A 19 -2.60 6.60 -7.22
CA LEU A 19 -3.71 7.23 -7.96
C LEU A 19 -4.55 8.16 -7.07
N TYR A 20 -4.89 7.69 -5.87
CA TYR A 20 -5.72 8.42 -4.91
C TYR A 20 -4.92 8.87 -3.68
N SER A 21 -3.76 9.48 -3.90
CA SER A 21 -2.92 9.99 -2.79
C SER A 21 -3.64 11.01 -1.90
N PRO A 22 -3.33 11.01 -0.59
CA PRO A 22 -4.10 11.70 0.43
C PRO A 22 -3.96 13.23 0.39
N THR A 23 -2.81 13.76 -0.03
CA THR A 23 -2.56 15.22 0.06
C THR A 23 -2.05 15.85 -1.25
N PRO A 24 -2.46 17.09 -1.56
CA PRO A 24 -1.92 17.85 -2.71
C PRO A 24 -0.41 18.08 -2.62
N MET A 25 0.12 18.29 -1.40
CA MET A 25 1.56 18.47 -1.15
C MET A 25 2.35 17.22 -1.56
N PHE A 26 1.86 16.03 -1.19
CA PHE A 26 2.47 14.77 -1.61
C PHE A 26 2.48 14.63 -3.15
N LYS A 27 1.35 14.93 -3.82
CA LYS A 27 1.26 14.87 -5.29
C LYS A 27 2.27 15.80 -5.97
N ALA A 28 2.42 17.02 -5.47
CA ALA A 28 3.41 17.97 -5.97
C ALA A 28 4.85 17.47 -5.76
N GLY A 29 5.17 16.99 -4.55
CA GLY A 29 6.48 16.41 -4.24
C GLY A 29 6.81 15.20 -5.10
N LEU A 30 5.84 14.30 -5.33
CA LEU A 30 5.98 13.14 -6.19
C LEU A 30 6.25 13.54 -7.65
N TRP A 31 5.55 14.55 -8.17
CA TRP A 31 5.79 15.07 -9.51
C TRP A 31 7.22 15.63 -9.66
N VAL A 32 7.68 16.43 -8.69
CA VAL A 32 9.05 16.96 -8.66
C VAL A 32 10.06 15.81 -8.59
N ALA A 33 9.86 14.85 -7.70
CA ALA A 33 10.75 13.70 -7.53
C ALA A 33 10.83 12.85 -8.80
N LYS A 34 9.71 12.61 -9.49
CA LYS A 34 9.68 11.92 -10.77
C LYS A 34 10.50 12.64 -11.82
N LYS A 35 10.29 13.96 -11.97
CA LYS A 35 10.97 14.76 -12.98
C LYS A 35 12.48 14.87 -12.72
N LEU A 36 12.88 15.03 -11.46
CA LEU A 36 14.28 15.19 -11.09
C LEU A 36 15.04 13.86 -11.04
N LYS A 37 14.44 12.82 -10.43
CA LYS A 37 15.11 11.53 -10.24
C LYS A 37 14.99 10.58 -11.44
N LYS A 38 14.12 10.90 -12.42
CA LYS A 38 13.81 10.03 -13.58
C LYS A 38 13.56 8.58 -13.16
N SER A 39 12.84 8.42 -12.05
CA SER A 39 12.66 7.12 -11.41
C SER A 39 11.51 6.35 -12.08
N ARG A 40 11.85 5.24 -12.74
CA ARG A 40 10.86 4.32 -13.33
C ARG A 40 9.89 3.78 -12.27
N CYS A 41 10.39 3.46 -11.08
CA CYS A 41 9.54 2.98 -9.98
C CYS A 41 8.48 4.02 -9.59
N LEU A 42 8.86 5.31 -9.50
CA LEU A 42 7.89 6.37 -9.19
C LEU A 42 6.87 6.60 -10.31
N GLU A 43 7.26 6.42 -11.57
CA GLU A 43 6.33 6.45 -12.71
C GLU A 43 5.32 5.30 -12.64
N GLN A 44 5.79 4.08 -12.36
CA GLN A 44 4.95 2.89 -12.21
C GLN A 44 4.01 3.00 -11.01
N LEU A 45 4.50 3.44 -9.85
CA LEU A 45 3.67 3.67 -8.65
C LEU A 45 2.65 4.80 -8.87
N SER A 46 2.98 5.79 -9.68
CA SER A 46 2.01 6.83 -10.08
C SER A 46 1.08 6.39 -11.20
N MET A 47 1.29 5.21 -11.78
CA MET A 47 0.58 4.70 -12.96
C MET A 47 0.62 5.65 -14.15
N THR A 48 1.77 6.27 -14.40
CA THR A 48 2.01 7.15 -15.56
C THR A 48 3.05 6.59 -16.52
N ASP A 49 3.38 5.30 -16.39
CA ASP A 49 4.32 4.59 -17.25
C ASP A 49 3.69 4.08 -18.55
N ALA A 50 2.40 4.32 -18.75
CA ALA A 50 1.66 4.07 -19.99
C ALA A 50 0.57 5.15 -20.22
N PRO A 51 0.12 5.37 -21.47
CA PRO A 51 -0.97 6.31 -21.77
C PRO A 51 -2.31 5.91 -21.14
N ASP A 52 -2.60 4.61 -21.16
CA ASP A 52 -3.73 4.02 -20.44
C ASP A 52 -3.23 3.39 -19.13
N PRO A 53 -3.67 3.86 -17.95
CA PRO A 53 -3.30 3.29 -16.65
C PRO A 53 -3.58 1.79 -16.55
N GLY A 54 -4.63 1.29 -17.22
CA GLY A 54 -4.98 -0.14 -17.26
C GLY A 54 -3.91 -1.01 -17.95
N SER A 55 -3.06 -0.41 -18.78
CA SER A 55 -1.98 -1.08 -19.50
C SER A 55 -0.60 -0.87 -18.86
N GLY A 56 -0.50 -0.12 -17.77
CA GLY A 56 0.75 0.16 -17.05
C GLY A 56 1.27 -1.04 -16.24
N PHE A 57 2.47 -0.90 -15.68
CA PHE A 57 3.14 -2.00 -14.98
C PHE A 57 2.34 -2.54 -13.79
N LEU A 58 1.84 -1.69 -12.90
CA LEU A 58 1.08 -2.14 -11.72
C LEU A 58 -0.22 -2.86 -12.11
N SER A 59 -0.93 -2.37 -13.13
CA SER A 59 -2.15 -3.02 -13.63
C SER A 59 -1.87 -4.42 -14.16
N ARG A 60 -0.79 -4.59 -14.92
CA ARG A 60 -0.35 -5.91 -15.41
C ARG A 60 0.15 -6.80 -14.29
N LEU A 61 0.86 -6.25 -13.31
CA LEU A 61 1.36 -7.00 -12.16
C LEU A 61 0.19 -7.55 -11.33
N ALA A 62 -0.87 -6.77 -11.13
CA ALA A 62 -2.06 -7.20 -10.42
C ALA A 62 -2.77 -8.38 -11.10
N GLU A 63 -2.60 -8.59 -12.41
CA GLU A 63 -3.17 -9.73 -13.15
C GLU A 63 -2.38 -11.04 -12.97
N LEU A 64 -1.15 -10.96 -12.43
CA LEU A 64 -0.30 -12.13 -12.26
C LEU A 64 -0.57 -12.83 -10.91
N PRO A 65 -0.39 -14.16 -10.86
CA PRO A 65 -0.38 -14.89 -9.59
C PRO A 65 0.65 -14.34 -8.61
N GLY A 66 0.28 -14.22 -7.33
CA GLY A 66 1.16 -13.70 -6.29
C GLY A 66 0.66 -13.98 -4.89
N LEU A 67 -0.27 -13.15 -4.39
CA LEU A 67 -0.73 -13.21 -3.01
C LEU A 67 -1.36 -14.56 -2.64
N GLU A 68 -1.95 -15.26 -3.59
CA GLU A 68 -2.59 -16.56 -3.38
C GLU A 68 -1.59 -17.73 -3.19
N HIS A 69 -0.29 -17.44 -3.25
CA HIS A 69 0.75 -18.37 -2.82
C HIS A 69 0.90 -18.45 -1.30
N PHE A 70 0.38 -17.45 -0.58
CA PHE A 70 0.45 -17.34 0.88
C PHE A 70 -0.84 -17.80 1.56
N GLN A 71 -0.71 -18.32 2.79
CA GLN A 71 -1.85 -18.72 3.63
C GLN A 71 -2.44 -17.53 4.38
N HIS A 72 -1.60 -16.58 4.79
CA HIS A 72 -1.99 -15.36 5.49
C HIS A 72 -1.41 -14.13 4.78
N ILE A 73 -2.24 -13.13 4.52
CA ILE A 73 -1.90 -11.84 3.95
C ILE A 73 -2.17 -10.78 5.01
N ILE A 74 -1.13 -10.13 5.51
CA ILE A 74 -1.23 -9.10 6.53
C ILE A 74 -0.81 -7.77 5.94
N LEU A 75 -1.74 -6.82 5.99
CA LEU A 75 -1.58 -5.49 5.42
C LEU A 75 -1.55 -4.48 6.58
N ALA A 76 -0.35 -4.12 7.01
CA ALA A 76 -0.13 -3.16 8.08
C ALA A 76 -0.09 -1.74 7.51
N SER A 77 -0.89 -0.83 8.08
CA SER A 77 -1.04 0.54 7.57
C SER A 77 -1.34 1.51 8.70
N SER A 78 -1.01 2.78 8.51
CA SER A 78 -1.29 3.85 9.49
C SER A 78 -2.00 5.01 8.82
N HIS A 79 -3.05 5.54 9.44
CA HIS A 79 -3.67 6.79 9.00
C HIS A 79 -2.72 8.00 9.13
N GLN A 80 -1.64 7.85 9.91
CA GLN A 80 -0.61 8.87 10.07
C GLN A 80 0.42 8.87 8.92
N ASP A 81 0.39 7.87 8.04
CA ASP A 81 1.25 7.79 6.86
C ASP A 81 0.65 8.57 5.69
N ASN A 82 1.29 9.69 5.34
CA ASN A 82 0.89 10.51 4.19
C ASN A 82 1.73 10.23 2.93
N TYR A 83 2.68 9.29 2.98
CA TYR A 83 3.51 8.87 1.85
C TYR A 83 2.87 7.71 1.08
N ALA A 84 2.31 6.73 1.79
CA ALA A 84 1.52 5.66 1.19
C ALA A 84 0.01 5.93 1.39
N PRO A 85 -0.81 5.95 0.32
CA PRO A 85 -2.25 6.10 0.46
C PRO A 85 -2.80 4.93 1.28
N PHE A 86 -3.56 5.25 2.32
CA PHE A 86 -3.99 4.29 3.32
C PHE A 86 -4.74 3.09 2.71
N GLU A 87 -5.75 3.34 1.88
CA GLU A 87 -6.53 2.29 1.22
C GLU A 87 -5.71 1.50 0.21
N SER A 88 -4.74 2.15 -0.45
CA SER A 88 -3.80 1.46 -1.35
C SER A 88 -2.92 0.47 -0.59
N ALA A 89 -2.44 0.84 0.61
CA ALA A 89 -1.68 -0.05 1.49
C ALA A 89 -2.48 -1.26 1.99
N ARG A 90 -3.80 -1.15 1.97
CA ARG A 90 -4.75 -2.15 2.49
C ARG A 90 -5.46 -2.93 1.40
N ILE A 91 -5.19 -2.62 0.14
CA ILE A 91 -5.91 -3.17 -1.02
C ILE A 91 -7.43 -2.97 -0.80
N GLU A 92 -7.82 -1.75 -0.49
CA GLU A 92 -9.21 -1.34 -0.24
C GLU A 92 -9.65 -0.29 -1.24
N MET A 93 -10.97 -0.20 -1.46
CA MET A 93 -11.55 0.77 -2.38
C MET A 93 -11.79 2.09 -1.63
N PRO A 94 -11.11 3.20 -1.97
CA PRO A 94 -11.40 4.49 -1.37
C PRO A 94 -12.66 5.09 -2.02
N ARG A 95 -13.46 5.83 -1.23
CA ARG A 95 -14.71 6.47 -1.72
C ARG A 95 -14.49 7.38 -2.94
N VAL A 96 -13.33 8.04 -3.00
CA VAL A 96 -12.96 8.88 -4.14
C VAL A 96 -12.76 8.08 -5.43
N ALA A 97 -12.31 6.82 -5.34
CA ALA A 97 -12.21 5.93 -6.49
C ALA A 97 -13.57 5.39 -6.93
N GLU A 98 -14.49 5.15 -6.00
CA GLU A 98 -15.86 4.72 -6.32
C GLU A 98 -16.60 5.79 -7.14
N ALA A 99 -16.34 7.05 -6.84
CA ALA A 99 -16.95 8.19 -7.53
C ALA A 99 -16.22 8.62 -8.82
N ASP A 100 -15.03 8.07 -9.12
CA ASP A 100 -14.23 8.46 -10.28
C ASP A 100 -14.54 7.56 -11.49
N PRO A 101 -15.27 8.04 -12.51
CA PRO A 101 -15.62 7.22 -13.68
C PRO A 101 -14.43 6.96 -14.61
N LYS A 102 -13.32 7.69 -14.48
CA LYS A 102 -12.16 7.59 -15.37
C LYS A 102 -11.14 6.60 -14.82
N LEU A 103 -10.72 6.78 -13.57
CA LEU A 103 -9.65 5.98 -12.96
C LEU A 103 -10.17 4.93 -11.99
N GLY A 104 -11.38 5.09 -11.47
CA GLY A 104 -12.03 4.15 -10.55
C GLY A 104 -12.13 2.72 -11.10
N PRO A 105 -12.58 2.51 -12.35
CA PRO A 105 -12.66 1.17 -12.94
C PRO A 105 -11.31 0.45 -13.01
N CYS A 106 -10.22 1.18 -13.30
CA CYS A 106 -8.87 0.63 -13.33
C CYS A 106 -8.41 0.20 -11.92
N TYR A 107 -8.61 1.08 -10.92
CA TYR A 107 -8.29 0.79 -9.53
C TYR A 107 -9.08 -0.42 -9.00
N ALA A 108 -10.38 -0.47 -9.26
CA ALA A 108 -11.24 -1.58 -8.89
C ALA A 108 -10.85 -2.89 -9.58
N LYS A 109 -10.37 -2.84 -10.83
CA LYS A 109 -9.85 -4.02 -11.54
C LYS A 109 -8.60 -4.58 -10.85
N MET A 110 -7.62 -3.73 -10.53
CA MET A 110 -6.41 -4.16 -9.81
C MET A 110 -6.76 -4.77 -8.45
N LEU A 111 -7.63 -4.11 -7.67
CA LEU A 111 -8.10 -4.62 -6.39
C LEU A 111 -8.74 -6.01 -6.52
N ARG A 112 -9.65 -6.18 -7.49
CA ARG A 112 -10.30 -7.48 -7.74
C ARG A 112 -9.31 -8.55 -8.18
N ASN A 113 -8.31 -8.20 -8.98
CA ASN A 113 -7.31 -9.19 -9.41
C ASN A 113 -6.43 -9.64 -8.24
N LEU A 114 -6.07 -8.72 -7.32
CA LEU A 114 -5.26 -9.04 -6.14
C LEU A 114 -6.05 -9.85 -5.10
N LEU A 115 -7.30 -9.48 -4.81
CA LEU A 115 -8.10 -10.09 -3.74
C LEU A 115 -9.00 -11.23 -4.21
N GLY A 116 -9.43 -11.24 -5.47
CA GLY A 116 -10.38 -12.22 -6.02
C GLY A 116 -9.93 -13.68 -5.86
N PRO A 117 -8.64 -14.02 -6.03
CA PRO A 117 -8.14 -15.38 -5.78
C PRO A 117 -8.05 -15.77 -4.30
N LEU A 118 -8.26 -14.83 -3.37
CA LEU A 118 -8.06 -15.02 -1.94
C LEU A 118 -9.39 -15.32 -1.22
N LYS A 119 -9.32 -16.14 -0.18
CA LYS A 119 -10.41 -16.25 0.79
C LYS A 119 -10.33 -15.08 1.77
N ALA A 120 -11.48 -14.52 2.17
CA ALA A 120 -11.54 -13.34 3.02
C ALA A 120 -10.82 -13.55 4.36
N GLU A 121 -10.89 -14.76 4.92
CA GLU A 121 -10.30 -15.13 6.22
C GLU A 121 -8.76 -15.13 6.18
N ARG A 122 -8.16 -15.14 4.97
CA ARG A 122 -6.71 -15.07 4.80
C ARG A 122 -6.18 -13.64 4.84
N VAL A 123 -7.05 -12.62 4.74
CA VAL A 123 -6.63 -11.22 4.65
C VAL A 123 -6.87 -10.52 5.97
N ILE A 124 -5.79 -10.13 6.63
CA ILE A 124 -5.80 -9.40 7.90
C ILE A 124 -5.29 -7.99 7.64
N ARG A 125 -6.06 -6.99 8.08
CA ARG A 125 -5.69 -5.58 7.97
C ARG A 125 -5.40 -5.06 9.37
N MET A 126 -4.18 -4.57 9.55
CA MET A 126 -3.68 -4.14 10.86
C MET A 126 -3.49 -2.63 10.85
N ASP A 127 -4.28 -1.95 11.67
CA ASP A 127 -4.14 -0.52 11.90
C ASP A 127 -3.04 -0.29 12.93
N VAL A 128 -2.07 0.55 12.57
CA VAL A 128 -0.94 0.88 13.44
C VAL A 128 -0.95 2.38 13.73
N ASP A 129 -1.13 2.71 15.00
CA ASP A 129 -0.99 4.07 15.50
C ASP A 129 0.35 4.22 16.20
N PHE A 130 1.19 5.09 15.66
CA PHE A 130 2.46 5.46 16.25
C PHE A 130 2.29 6.63 17.21
N HIS A 131 2.99 6.56 18.34
CA HIS A 131 3.16 7.72 19.19
C HIS A 131 4.18 8.68 18.55
N ILE A 132 3.67 9.71 17.86
CA ILE A 132 4.49 10.71 17.18
C ILE A 132 4.35 12.04 17.95
N PRO A 133 5.44 12.58 18.53
CA PRO A 133 5.39 13.86 19.21
C PRO A 133 4.97 15.00 18.27
N GLU A 134 4.00 15.81 18.67
CA GLU A 134 3.37 16.87 17.84
C GLU A 134 4.32 18.00 17.42
N THR A 135 5.54 18.05 17.97
CA THR A 135 6.49 19.15 17.78
C THR A 135 7.40 19.01 16.57
N ASN A 136 7.30 17.95 15.76
CA ASN A 136 8.18 17.74 14.60
C ASN A 136 7.49 18.12 13.29
N ILE A 137 8.13 18.97 12.49
CA ILE A 137 7.66 19.34 11.14
C ILE A 137 7.51 18.09 10.25
N ASP A 138 8.33 17.06 10.45
CA ASP A 138 8.18 15.76 9.75
C ASP A 138 6.87 15.02 10.10
N ALA A 139 6.30 15.27 11.29
CA ALA A 139 5.01 14.72 11.70
C ALA A 139 3.86 15.34 10.90
N VAL A 140 3.96 16.63 10.56
CA VAL A 140 2.97 17.35 9.72
C VAL A 140 2.96 16.81 8.29
N ILE A 141 4.10 16.34 7.78
CA ILE A 141 4.23 15.79 6.43
C ILE A 141 3.77 14.31 6.39
N GLY A 142 3.54 13.66 7.55
CA GLY A 142 3.21 12.22 7.67
C GLY A 142 4.32 11.28 7.19
N ARG A 143 5.54 11.81 7.01
CA ARG A 143 6.75 11.04 6.71
C ARG A 143 7.17 10.20 7.92
N THR A 144 6.96 10.73 9.12
CA THR A 144 7.38 10.09 10.36
C THR A 144 6.73 8.72 10.54
N ALA A 145 5.41 8.59 10.31
CA ALA A 145 4.72 7.30 10.41
C ALA A 145 5.25 6.29 9.39
N HIS A 146 5.52 6.73 8.15
CA HIS A 146 6.13 5.88 7.13
C HIS A 146 7.50 5.33 7.55
N ILE A 147 8.33 6.17 8.17
CA ILE A 147 9.64 5.75 8.71
C ILE A 147 9.47 4.82 9.92
N GLN A 148 8.49 5.08 10.79
CA GLN A 148 8.24 4.27 11.98
C GLN A 148 7.87 2.82 11.65
N PHE A 149 7.24 2.54 10.50
CA PHE A 149 7.05 1.16 10.05
C PHE A 149 8.36 0.37 9.87
N ILE A 150 9.48 1.06 9.62
CA ILE A 150 10.80 0.45 9.45
C ILE A 150 11.60 0.52 10.76
N GLU A 151 11.52 1.65 11.46
CA GLU A 151 12.40 1.94 12.60
C GLU A 151 11.83 1.51 13.96
N SER A 152 10.50 1.31 14.07
CA SER A 152 9.86 0.97 15.34
C SER A 152 10.23 -0.42 15.81
N GLN A 153 11.23 -0.48 16.69
CA GLN A 153 11.64 -1.71 17.37
C GLN A 153 10.48 -2.33 18.18
N ALA A 154 9.59 -1.50 18.72
CA ALA A 154 8.42 -1.99 19.46
C ALA A 154 7.46 -2.75 18.54
N LEU A 155 7.15 -2.19 17.38
CA LEU A 155 6.30 -2.85 16.37
C LEU A 155 6.95 -4.16 15.89
N MET A 156 8.23 -4.13 15.53
CA MET A 156 8.93 -5.31 15.04
C MET A 156 9.04 -6.41 16.10
N LYS A 157 9.33 -6.06 17.37
CA LYS A 157 9.35 -7.02 18.47
C LYS A 157 7.99 -7.64 18.71
N MET A 158 6.92 -6.82 18.74
CA MET A 158 5.56 -7.31 18.89
C MET A 158 5.24 -8.32 17.78
N ILE A 159 5.42 -7.96 16.51
CA ILE A 159 5.16 -8.85 15.37
C ILE A 159 5.94 -10.15 15.48
N VAL A 160 7.25 -10.11 15.73
CA VAL A 160 8.08 -11.32 15.78
C VAL A 160 7.71 -12.21 16.98
N GLN A 161 7.42 -11.62 18.14
CA GLN A 161 7.12 -12.37 19.36
C GLN A 161 5.70 -12.95 19.37
N THR A 162 4.75 -12.27 18.74
CA THR A 162 3.35 -12.68 18.73
C THR A 162 2.91 -13.29 17.39
N HIS A 163 3.82 -13.49 16.43
CA HIS A 163 3.50 -13.98 15.09
C HIS A 163 2.66 -15.27 15.13
N GLY A 164 3.11 -16.28 15.88
CA GLY A 164 2.38 -17.55 16.00
C GLY A 164 1.02 -17.40 16.69
N PHE A 165 0.88 -16.47 17.64
CA PHE A 165 -0.42 -16.23 18.27
C PHE A 165 -1.40 -15.43 17.39
N LEU A 166 -0.89 -14.50 16.59
CA LEU A 166 -1.72 -13.63 15.75
C LEU A 166 -2.07 -14.27 14.40
N PHE A 167 -1.23 -15.18 13.90
CA PHE A 167 -1.26 -15.62 12.50
C PHE A 167 -1.07 -17.15 12.30
N GLU A 168 -1.15 -17.97 13.35
CA GLU A 168 -1.39 -19.44 13.29
C GLU A 168 -2.76 -19.78 13.88
#